data_AF-A0A7C5HY41-F1
#
_entry.id   AF-A0A7C5HY41-F1
#
_cell.length_a   1.000
_cell.length_b   1.000
_cell.length_c   1.000
_cell.angle_alpha   90.00
_cell.angle_beta   90.00
_cell.angle_gamma   90.00
#
_symmetry.space_group_name_H-M   'P 1'
#
loop_
_entity.id
_entity.type
_entity.pdbx_description
1 polymer ?
#
loop_
_entity_poly.entity_id
_entity_poly.type
_entity_poly.pdbx_seq_one_letter_code
_entity_poly.pdbx_strand_id
1 'polypeptide(L)' 'MRIKFRLNGREVELDVPPGRRLLDLLREDLGLTGTKEGCGEGECGACAVIVDGKLRLSCLTAAIQVDG' A
#
# COMPACT_ATOMS: atom_id res chain seq x y z
N MET A 1 1.78 -2.27 -14.46
CA MET A 1 0.51 -1.57 -14.67
C MET A 1 0.68 -0.18 -14.10
N ARG A 2 0.32 0.85 -14.87
CA ARG A 2 0.35 2.22 -14.40
C ARG A 2 -0.83 2.43 -13.46
N ILE A 3 -0.59 2.95 -12.26
CA ILE A 3 -1.63 3.32 -11.31
C ILE A 3 -1.47 4.78 -10.89
N LYS A 4 -2.58 5.45 -10.61
CA LYS A 4 -2.63 6.81 -10.06
C LYS A 4 -3.55 6.83 -8.84
N PHE A 5 -3.10 7.42 -7.74
CA PHE A 5 -3.88 7.51 -6.51
C PHE A 5 -3.42 8.69 -5.64
N ARG A 6 -4.17 9.00 -4.59
CA ARG A 6 -3.82 10.06 -3.64
C ARG A 6 -3.28 9.50 -2.33
N LEU A 7 -2.01 9.75 -2.04
CA LEU A 7 -1.32 9.31 -0.83
C LEU A 7 -1.06 10.48 0.11
N ASN A 8 -1.66 10.46 1.29
CA ASN A 8 -1.49 11.52 2.31
C ASN A 8 -1.70 12.94 1.74
N GLY A 9 -2.68 13.08 0.83
CA GLY A 9 -3.03 14.34 0.18
C GLY A 9 -2.22 14.69 -1.07
N ARG A 10 -1.24 13.87 -1.48
CA ARG A 10 -0.41 14.10 -2.68
C ARG A 10 -0.78 13.11 -3.78
N GLU A 11 -0.84 13.57 -5.03
CA GLU A 11 -0.98 12.67 -6.17
C GLU A 11 0.30 11.86 -6.36
N VAL A 12 0.13 10.55 -6.59
CA VAL A 12 1.21 9.60 -6.86
C VAL A 12 0.84 8.81 -8.11
N GLU A 13 1.79 8.67 -9.04
CA GLU A 13 1.64 7.89 -10.26
C GLU A 13 2.92 7.10 -10.53
N LEU A 14 2.79 5.78 -10.73
CA LEU A 14 3.93 4.88 -10.97
C LEU A 14 3.49 3.57 -11.63
N ASP A 15 4.46 2.85 -12.21
CA ASP A 15 4.26 1.51 -12.73
C ASP A 15 4.51 0.46 -11.66
N VAL A 16 3.55 -0.44 -11.46
CA VAL A 16 3.63 -1.51 -10.45
C VAL A 16 3.43 -2.89 -11.07
N PRO A 17 4.15 -3.93 -10.61
CA PRO A 17 3.81 -5.32 -10.92
C PRO A 17 2.41 -5.68 -10.36
N PRO A 18 1.61 -6.52 -11.04
CA PRO A 18 0.25 -6.85 -10.59
C PRO A 18 0.15 -7.44 -9.16
N GLY A 19 1.16 -8.22 -8.75
CA GLY A 19 1.23 -8.85 -7.43
C GLY A 19 1.93 -8.01 -6.35
N ARG A 20 2.34 -6.77 -6.65
CA ARG A 20 3.05 -5.94 -5.67
C ARG A 20 2.13 -5.63 -4.50
N ARG A 21 2.54 -5.95 -3.26
CA ARG A 21 1.76 -5.61 -2.06
C ARG A 21 1.81 -4.10 -1.83
N LEU A 22 0.72 -3.53 -1.33
CA LEU A 22 0.66 -2.11 -0.99
C LEU A 22 1.69 -1.75 0.09
N LEU A 23 1.95 -2.67 1.03
CA LEU A 23 2.98 -2.50 2.05
C LEU A 23 4.36 -2.25 1.43
N ASP A 24 4.73 -3.07 0.44
CA ASP A 24 6.03 -2.99 -0.19
C ASP A 24 6.14 -1.74 -1.06
N LEU A 25 5.07 -1.38 -1.76
CA LEU A 25 4.99 -0.12 -2.52
C LEU A 25 5.28 1.08 -1.63
N LEU A 26 4.64 1.16 -0.46
CA LEU A 26 4.84 2.27 0.46
C LEU A 26 6.28 2.32 0.97
N ARG A 27 6.84 1.17 1.38
CA ARG A 27 8.12 1.11 2.08
C ARG A 27 9.32 1.17 1.16
N GLU A 28 9.29 0.42 0.06
CA GLU A 28 10.44 0.19 -0.82
C GLU A 28 10.39 1.12 -2.04
N ASP A 29 9.24 1.24 -2.69
CA ASP A 29 9.12 2.07 -3.90
C ASP A 29 8.99 3.57 -3.56
N LEU A 30 8.26 3.91 -2.51
CA LEU A 30 8.03 5.30 -2.08
C LEU A 30 8.84 5.74 -0.85
N GLY A 31 9.58 4.83 -0.22
CA GLY A 31 10.44 5.14 0.94
C GLY A 31 9.70 5.52 2.23
N LEU A 32 8.38 5.34 2.30
CA LEU A 32 7.53 5.65 3.46
C LEU A 32 7.52 4.49 4.45
N THR A 33 8.60 4.39 5.23
CA THR A 33 8.85 3.26 6.13
C THR A 33 8.05 3.28 7.45
N GLY A 34 7.10 4.22 7.60
CA GLY A 34 6.25 4.36 8.79
C GLY A 34 5.35 3.15 9.00
N THR A 35 4.68 2.69 7.95
CA THR A 35 3.92 1.41 7.96
C THR A 35 4.89 0.24 8.07
N LYS A 36 4.59 -0.71 8.95
CA LYS A 36 5.52 -1.79 9.31
C LYS A 36 5.08 -3.15 8.77
N GLU A 37 6.06 -3.96 8.41
CA GLU A 37 5.85 -5.40 8.25
C GLU A 37 6.04 -6.07 9.61
N GLY A 38 5.03 -6.80 10.05
CA GLY A 38 5.07 -7.62 11.27
C GLY A 38 5.07 -9.10 10.91
N CYS A 39 3.89 -9.64 10.58
CA CYS A 39 3.74 -11.04 10.17
C CYS A 39 3.66 -11.26 8.65
N GLY A 40 3.22 -10.27 7.86
CA GLY A 40 3.06 -10.40 6.41
C GLY A 40 1.84 -11.21 5.95
N GLU A 41 1.07 -11.78 6.86
CA GLU A 41 -0.04 -12.73 6.60
C GLU A 41 -1.40 -12.26 7.15
N GLY A 42 -1.48 -11.03 7.67
CA GLY A 42 -2.73 -10.38 8.07
C GLY A 42 -3.14 -10.49 9.54
N GLU A 43 -2.35 -11.17 10.37
CA GLU A 43 -2.71 -11.45 11.76
C GLU A 43 -2.40 -10.29 12.74
N CYS A 44 -1.25 -9.62 12.60
CA CYS A 44 -0.75 -8.70 13.63
C CYS A 44 -1.28 -7.25 13.53
N GLY A 45 -1.83 -6.84 12.40
CA GLY A 45 -2.28 -5.45 12.17
C GLY A 45 -1.20 -4.38 12.01
N ALA A 46 0.11 -4.71 12.16
CA ALA A 46 1.21 -3.73 12.10
C ALA A 46 1.31 -2.94 10.76
N CYS A 47 0.73 -3.50 9.69
CA CYS A 47 0.72 -2.93 8.35
C CYS A 47 -0.57 -2.14 8.03
N ALA A 48 -1.42 -1.85 9.02
CA ALA A 48 -2.69 -1.20 8.80
C ALA A 48 -2.54 0.20 8.20
N VAL A 49 -3.35 0.49 7.18
CA VAL A 49 -3.46 1.80 6.50
C VAL A 49 -4.93 2.13 6.25
N ILE A 50 -5.22 3.40 5.95
CA ILE A 50 -6.57 3.83 5.54
C ILE A 50 -6.59 3.99 4.02
N VAL A 51 -7.51 3.27 3.36
CA VAL A 51 -7.81 3.41 1.93
C VAL A 51 -9.30 3.72 1.82
N ASP A 52 -9.64 4.86 1.22
CA ASP A 52 -11.03 5.34 1.07
C ASP A 52 -11.84 5.33 2.37
N GLY A 53 -11.21 5.80 3.46
CA GLY A 53 -11.81 5.85 4.79
C GLY A 53 -11.94 4.50 5.49
N LYS A 54 -11.46 3.40 4.90
CA LYS A 54 -11.52 2.05 5.46
C LYS A 54 -10.15 1.56 5.87
N LEU A 55 -10.08 0.93 7.05
CA LEU A 55 -8.89 0.24 7.49
C LEU A 55 -8.62 -0.98 6.60
N ARG A 56 -7.41 -1.08 6.07
CA ARG A 56 -6.95 -2.23 5.29
C ARG A 56 -5.58 -2.69 5.73
N LEU A 57 -5.34 -3.99 5.62
CA LEU A 57 -4.04 -4.60 5.85
C LEU A 57 -3.23 -4.49 4.56
N SER A 58 -2.25 -3.60 4.52
CA SER A 58 -1.47 -3.34 3.30
C SER A 58 -0.62 -4.54 2.86
N CYS A 59 -0.32 -5.48 3.75
CA CYS A 59 0.35 -6.74 3.38
C CYS A 59 -0.54 -7.71 2.59
N LEU A 60 -1.86 -7.61 2.69
CA LEU A 60 -2.83 -8.43 1.94
C LEU A 60 -3.56 -7.66 0.84
N THR A 61 -3.19 -6.40 0.62
CA THR A 61 -3.77 -5.55 -0.42
C THR A 61 -2.78 -5.45 -1.57
N ALA A 62 -3.18 -5.80 -2.78
CA ALA A 62 -2.36 -5.56 -3.96
C ALA A 62 -2.37 -4.06 -4.28
N ALA A 63 -1.20 -3.51 -4.63
CA ALA A 63 -1.03 -2.10 -4.96
C ALA A 63 -1.98 -1.65 -6.08
N ILE A 64 -2.27 -2.51 -7.06
CA ILE A 64 -3.21 -2.18 -8.15
C ILE A 64 -4.65 -1.93 -7.67
N GLN A 65 -5.01 -2.37 -6.46
CA GLN A 65 -6.37 -2.18 -5.93
C GLN A 65 -6.63 -0.77 -5.42
N VAL A 66 -5.59 0.07 -5.32
CA VAL A 66 -5.72 1.46 -4.87
C VAL A 66 -5.71 2.45 -6.03
N ASP A 67 -5.69 1.98 -7.27
CA ASP A 67 -5.81 2.83 -8.46
C ASP A 67 -7.16 3.57 -8.45
N GLY A 68 -7.11 4.90 -8.55
CA GLY A 68 -8.25 5.81 -8.31
C GLY A 68 -7.88 7.06 -7.52
#